data_AF-A0AAU2WSL3-F1
#
_entry.id   AF-A0AAU2WSL3-F1
#
_cell.length_a   1.000
_cell.length_b   1.000
_cell.length_c   1.000
_cell.angle_alpha   90.00
_cell.angle_beta   90.00
_cell.angle_gamma   90.00
#
_symmetry.space_group_name_H-M   'P 1'
#
loop_
_entity.id
_entity.type
_entity.pdbx_description
1 polymer ?
#
loop_
_entity_poly.entity_id
_entity_poly.type
_entity_poly.pdbx_seq_one_letter_code
_entity_poly.pdbx_strand_id
1 'polypeptide(L)'
;MPDANSENATRRTGRQAVVIVHGMGEQRPLDALTGFIDAGLPPDSAGQRLYYSRPDIIGGGYDSRRFLAPATGDRPQTEFFEYHWAHLMQGNRLGDLWPTMKRLLFRVPWRVPAGLRFVCLLIWGLTITLACLIAFGPLRD
;
A
#
# COMPACT_ATOMS: atom_id res chain seq x y z
N MET A 1 23.97 -33.17 34.94
CA MET A 1 24.56 -32.99 33.59
C MET A 1 23.40 -32.82 32.65
N PRO A 2 23.13 -31.60 32.14
CA PRO A 2 22.00 -31.38 31.23
C PRO A 2 22.26 -32.17 29.95
N ASP A 3 21.23 -32.85 29.48
CA ASP A 3 21.24 -33.71 28.31
C ASP A 3 21.29 -32.86 27.03
N ALA A 4 22.20 -33.17 26.11
CA ALA A 4 22.35 -32.49 24.82
C ALA A 4 21.07 -32.52 23.93
N ASN A 5 20.03 -33.21 24.38
CA ASN A 5 18.73 -33.30 23.73
C ASN A 5 17.77 -32.17 24.13
N SER A 6 17.90 -31.57 25.32
CA SER A 6 17.10 -30.41 25.74
C SER A 6 17.54 -29.11 25.05
N GLU A 7 18.83 -28.97 24.75
CA GLU A 7 19.35 -27.86 23.94
C GLU A 7 18.87 -27.93 22.47
N ASN A 8 18.71 -29.13 21.91
CA ASN A 8 18.22 -29.32 20.54
C ASN A 8 16.69 -29.20 20.42
N ALA A 9 15.92 -29.58 21.44
CA ALA A 9 14.47 -29.38 21.47
C ALA A 9 14.08 -27.88 21.44
N THR A 10 14.93 -27.03 22.01
CA THR A 10 14.75 -25.56 22.00
C THR A 10 15.08 -24.93 20.64
N ARG A 11 15.78 -25.66 19.75
CA ARG A 11 16.41 -25.15 18.51
C ARG A 11 15.59 -25.36 17.23
N ARG A 12 14.34 -25.82 17.34
CA ARG A 12 13.40 -25.97 16.20
C ARG A 12 12.15 -25.11 16.33
N THR A 13 12.19 -24.05 17.12
CA THR A 13 11.25 -22.94 16.94
C THR A 13 11.73 -22.17 15.71
N GLY A 14 10.99 -22.26 14.60
CA GLY A 14 11.36 -21.53 13.38
C GLY A 14 11.49 -20.03 13.65
N ARG A 15 12.14 -19.32 12.74
CA ARG A 15 12.03 -17.86 12.68
C ARG A 15 11.11 -17.49 11.54
N GLN A 16 10.20 -16.56 11.79
CA GLN A 16 9.24 -16.10 10.79
C GLN A 16 9.49 -14.62 10.51
N ALA A 17 9.54 -14.25 9.24
CA ALA A 17 9.48 -12.88 8.79
C ALA A 17 8.18 -12.67 8.01
N VAL A 18 7.44 -11.62 8.36
CA VAL A 18 6.22 -11.19 7.69
C VAL A 18 6.51 -9.84 7.07
N VAL A 19 6.46 -9.77 5.73
CA VAL A 19 6.69 -8.54 4.98
C VAL A 19 5.37 -8.07 4.40
N ILE A 20 4.96 -6.86 4.78
CA ILE A 20 3.73 -6.25 4.32
C ILE A 20 4.05 -5.28 3.18
N VAL A 21 3.36 -5.48 2.06
CA VAL A 21 3.45 -4.64 0.87
C VAL A 21 2.07 -4.05 0.63
N HIS A 22 1.93 -2.73 0.68
CA HIS A 22 0.66 -2.04 0.49
C HIS A 22 0.71 -1.09 -0.72
N GLY A 23 -0.45 -0.75 -1.29
CA GLY A 23 -0.55 0.21 -2.39
C GLY A 23 -0.19 1.65 -1.97
N MET A 24 0.04 2.51 -2.96
CA MET A 24 0.27 3.95 -2.75
C MET A 24 -1.04 4.63 -2.32
N GLY A 25 -1.00 5.38 -1.21
CA GLY A 25 -2.15 6.13 -0.70
C GLY A 25 -1.76 6.99 0.51
N GLU A 26 -2.66 7.87 0.95
CA GLU A 26 -2.49 8.60 2.21
C GLU A 26 -2.75 7.64 3.38
N GLN A 27 -1.66 7.06 3.90
CA GLN A 27 -1.70 6.27 5.11
C GLN A 27 -0.72 6.88 6.11
N ARG A 28 -1.13 6.94 7.37
CA ARG A 28 -0.20 7.27 8.45
C ARG A 28 0.88 6.19 8.47
N PRO A 29 2.17 6.55 8.60
CA PRO A 29 3.24 5.56 8.68
C PRO A 29 2.92 4.49 9.73
N LEU A 30 3.15 3.22 9.40
CA LEU A 30 2.95 2.05 10.28
C LEU A 30 1.49 1.72 10.64
N ASP A 31 0.50 2.47 10.15
CA ASP A 31 -0.91 2.25 10.51
C ASP A 31 -1.44 0.93 9.92
N ALA A 32 -1.17 0.68 8.63
CA ALA A 32 -1.49 -0.60 7.99
C ALA A 32 -0.73 -1.77 8.63
N LEU A 33 0.55 -1.57 8.94
CA LEU A 33 1.39 -2.56 9.61
C LEU A 33 0.83 -2.93 10.99
N THR A 34 0.56 -1.93 11.84
CA THR A 34 0.04 -2.18 13.20
C THR A 34 -1.38 -2.71 13.19
N GLY A 35 -2.25 -2.23 12.30
CA GLY A 35 -3.60 -2.78 12.13
C GLY A 35 -3.59 -4.24 11.68
N PHE A 36 -2.67 -4.63 10.79
CA PHE A 36 -2.50 -6.03 10.38
C PHE A 36 -2.01 -6.90 11.55
N ILE A 37 -1.02 -6.42 12.32
CA ILE A 37 -0.50 -7.15 13.47
C ILE A 37 -1.58 -7.30 14.53
N ASP A 38 -2.31 -6.24 14.87
CA ASP A 38 -3.38 -6.25 15.87
C ASP A 38 -4.52 -7.21 15.48
N ALA A 39 -4.77 -7.42 14.17
CA ALA A 39 -5.76 -8.38 13.69
C ALA A 39 -5.30 -9.86 13.83
N GLY A 40 -4.01 -10.15 13.64
CA GLY A 40 -3.45 -11.50 13.74
C GLY A 40 -2.92 -11.88 15.14
N LEU A 41 -2.57 -10.87 15.93
CA LEU A 41 -2.05 -10.95 17.28
C LEU A 41 -2.81 -9.92 18.13
N PRO A 42 -4.08 -10.22 18.47
CA PRO A 42 -4.89 -9.31 19.26
C PRO A 42 -4.22 -9.01 20.61
N PRO A 43 -4.44 -7.81 21.18
CA PRO A 43 -3.96 -7.47 22.51
C PRO A 43 -4.42 -8.50 23.55
N ASP A 44 -3.65 -8.64 24.62
CA ASP A 44 -4.05 -9.50 25.73
C ASP A 44 -5.32 -8.99 26.45
N SER A 45 -5.79 -9.74 27.44
CA SER A 45 -6.97 -9.38 28.24
C SER A 45 -6.83 -8.04 28.98
N ALA A 46 -5.60 -7.53 29.16
CA ALA A 46 -5.31 -6.24 29.77
C ALA A 46 -5.14 -5.12 28.71
N GLY A 47 -5.34 -5.42 27.43
CA GLY A 47 -5.20 -4.49 26.31
C GLY A 47 -3.76 -4.24 25.89
N GLN A 48 -2.79 -5.02 26.38
CA GLN A 48 -1.39 -4.87 26.05
C GLN A 48 -1.05 -5.57 24.73
N ARG A 49 -0.29 -4.89 23.88
CA ARG A 49 0.19 -5.45 22.62
C ARG A 49 1.22 -6.54 22.89
N LEU A 50 1.07 -7.68 22.21
CA LEU A 50 1.95 -8.84 22.31
C LEU A 50 3.23 -8.72 21.46
N TYR A 51 3.55 -7.50 21.02
CA TYR A 51 4.67 -7.18 20.15
C TYR A 51 5.24 -5.81 20.51
N TYR A 52 6.50 -5.57 20.15
CA TYR A 52 7.18 -4.31 20.46
C TYR A 52 7.95 -3.77 19.25
N SER A 53 8.08 -2.43 19.20
CA SER A 53 8.82 -1.74 18.14
C SER A 53 10.33 -1.89 18.35
N ARG A 54 11.05 -2.20 17.27
CA ARG A 54 12.51 -2.19 17.21
C ARG A 54 12.93 -1.32 16.02
N PRO A 55 14.05 -0.59 16.14
CA PRO A 55 14.66 0.07 14.99
C PRO A 55 14.93 -0.95 13.87
N ASP A 56 14.57 -0.60 12.64
CA ASP A 56 15.10 -1.33 11.49
C ASP A 56 16.52 -0.82 11.19
N ILE A 57 17.46 -1.76 11.12
CA ILE A 57 18.88 -1.47 10.90
C ILE A 57 19.31 -1.92 9.49
N ILE A 58 18.45 -2.67 8.80
CA ILE A 58 18.77 -3.32 7.53
C ILE A 58 18.35 -2.42 6.35
N GLY A 59 17.23 -1.71 6.48
CA GLY A 59 16.67 -0.86 5.42
C GLY A 59 17.43 0.44 5.12
N GLY A 60 18.48 0.79 5.87
CA GLY A 60 19.29 2.01 5.65
C GLY A 60 18.58 3.34 5.90
N GLY A 61 17.26 3.34 6.13
CA GLY A 61 16.47 4.49 6.53
C GLY A 61 16.15 4.48 8.02
N TYR A 62 16.50 5.55 8.73
CA TYR A 62 16.24 5.72 10.18
C TYR A 62 14.74 5.83 10.53
N ASP A 63 13.87 6.02 9.54
CA ASP A 63 12.42 6.17 9.73
C ASP A 63 11.65 4.85 9.66
N SER A 64 12.27 3.75 9.23
CA SER A 64 11.61 2.44 9.17
C SER A 64 11.67 1.73 10.53
N ARG A 65 10.51 1.23 10.97
CA ARG A 65 10.37 0.45 12.20
C ARG A 65 9.99 -0.97 11.84
N ARG A 66 10.55 -1.94 12.56
CA ARG A 66 10.07 -3.33 12.57
C ARG A 66 9.39 -3.62 13.89
N PHE A 67 8.47 -4.58 13.88
CA PHE A 67 7.84 -5.07 15.10
C PHE A 67 8.23 -6.52 15.35
N LEU A 68 8.49 -6.86 16.61
CA LEU A 68 8.87 -8.20 17.01
C LEU A 68 7.84 -8.77 17.97
N ALA A 69 7.30 -9.94 17.61
CA ALA A 69 6.42 -10.72 18.45
C ALA A 69 7.19 -11.97 18.94
N PRO A 70 7.43 -12.12 20.26
CA PRO A 70 8.19 -13.24 20.83
C PRO A 70 7.62 -14.60 20.44
N ALA A 71 8.43 -15.66 20.50
CA ALA A 71 7.91 -17.01 20.30
C ALA A 71 6.92 -17.39 21.42
N THR A 72 5.89 -18.14 21.05
CA THR A 72 4.94 -18.79 21.95
C THR A 72 4.95 -20.28 21.62
N GLY A 73 4.49 -21.17 22.50
CA GLY A 73 4.50 -22.63 22.26
C GLY A 73 3.96 -23.03 20.87
N ASP A 74 2.95 -22.31 20.37
CA ASP A 74 2.31 -22.54 19.07
C ASP A 74 2.79 -21.62 17.95
N ARG A 75 3.61 -20.60 18.24
CA ARG A 75 4.04 -19.59 17.25
C ARG A 75 5.56 -19.35 17.32
N PRO A 76 6.29 -19.45 16.20
CA PRO A 76 7.69 -19.05 16.16
C PRO A 76 7.89 -17.56 16.51
N GLN A 77 9.13 -17.16 16.77
CA GLN A 77 9.44 -15.74 16.83
C GLN A 77 9.12 -15.11 15.46
N THR A 78 8.29 -14.05 15.47
CA THR A 78 7.83 -13.39 14.24
C THR A 78 8.31 -11.94 14.22
N GLU A 79 9.00 -11.57 13.14
CA GLU A 79 9.36 -10.18 12.84
C GLU A 79 8.48 -9.65 11.70
N PHE A 80 7.95 -8.45 11.88
CA PHE A 80 7.08 -7.77 10.92
C PHE A 80 7.81 -6.57 10.32
N PHE A 81 7.75 -6.47 8.99
CA PHE A 81 8.38 -5.42 8.19
C PHE A 81 7.36 -4.78 7.26
N GLU A 82 7.47 -3.49 7.05
CA GLU A 82 6.75 -2.75 6.01
C GLU A 82 7.71 -2.47 4.85
N TYR A 83 7.34 -2.90 3.65
CA TYR A 83 8.15 -2.70 2.46
C TYR A 83 7.61 -1.55 1.62
N HIS A 84 8.34 -0.44 1.63
CA HIS A 84 7.97 0.73 0.86
C HIS A 84 8.55 0.70 -0.55
N TRP A 85 7.75 0.25 -1.52
CA TRP A 85 8.16 0.07 -2.93
C TRP A 85 7.88 1.28 -3.84
N ALA A 86 7.34 2.38 -3.31
CA ALA A 86 6.93 3.53 -4.14
C ALA A 86 8.09 4.12 -4.95
N HIS A 87 9.31 4.10 -4.39
CA HIS A 87 10.51 4.57 -5.06
C HIS A 87 10.89 3.73 -6.30
N LEU A 88 10.34 2.53 -6.45
CA LEU A 88 10.52 1.66 -7.62
C LEU A 88 9.53 1.95 -8.75
N MET A 89 8.45 2.72 -8.51
CA MET A 89 7.52 3.18 -9.54
C MET A 89 8.13 4.32 -10.35
N GLN A 90 9.11 3.98 -11.19
CA GLN A 90 9.80 4.90 -12.09
C GLN A 90 9.45 4.61 -13.55
N GLY A 91 9.64 5.60 -14.41
CA GLY A 91 9.51 5.41 -15.86
C GLY A 91 8.11 5.66 -16.43
N ASN A 92 7.16 6.18 -15.64
CA ASN A 92 5.85 6.58 -16.15
C ASN A 92 6.02 7.67 -17.22
N ARG A 93 5.54 7.43 -18.45
CA ARG A 93 5.58 8.40 -19.55
C ARG A 93 4.22 9.07 -19.70
N LEU A 94 4.19 10.32 -20.17
CA LEU A 94 2.94 10.97 -20.57
C LEU A 94 2.17 10.15 -21.62
N GLY A 95 2.89 9.40 -22.47
CA GLY A 95 2.28 8.49 -23.45
C GLY A 95 1.43 7.38 -22.82
N ASP A 96 1.75 6.96 -21.60
CA ASP A 96 1.00 5.91 -20.88
C ASP A 96 -0.37 6.42 -20.38
N LEU A 97 -0.55 7.75 -20.34
CA LEU A 97 -1.84 8.38 -20.03
C LEU A 97 -2.79 8.37 -21.23
N TRP A 98 -2.28 8.31 -22.47
CA TRP A 98 -3.08 8.42 -23.70
C TRP A 98 -4.19 7.36 -23.81
N PRO A 99 -3.97 6.07 -23.51
CA PRO A 99 -5.04 5.07 -23.50
C PRO A 99 -6.15 5.40 -22.51
N THR A 100 -5.79 5.83 -21.30
CA THR A 100 -6.74 6.22 -20.25
C THR A 100 -7.54 7.46 -20.65
N MET A 101 -6.86 8.46 -21.22
CA MET A 101 -7.51 9.68 -21.71
C MET A 101 -8.46 9.40 -22.87
N LYS A 102 -8.05 8.60 -23.88
CA LYS A 102 -8.95 8.18 -24.96
C LYS A 102 -10.16 7.43 -24.41
N ARG A 103 -9.95 6.53 -23.44
CA ARG A 103 -11.04 5.78 -22.82
C ARG A 103 -12.01 6.72 -22.10
N LEU A 104 -11.53 7.78 -21.47
CA LEU A 104 -12.37 8.77 -20.80
C LEU A 104 -13.12 9.64 -21.81
N LEU A 105 -12.43 10.14 -22.83
CA LEU A 105 -13.00 11.04 -23.83
C LEU A 105 -14.04 10.35 -24.71
N PHE A 106 -13.76 9.13 -25.17
CA PHE A 106 -14.69 8.36 -26.00
C PHE A 106 -15.66 7.48 -25.19
N ARG A 107 -15.73 7.66 -23.86
CA ARG A 107 -16.72 6.94 -23.05
C ARG A 107 -18.10 7.52 -23.32
N VAL A 108 -18.98 6.64 -23.75
CA VAL A 108 -20.37 6.98 -24.03
C VAL A 108 -21.11 7.31 -22.71
N PRO A 109 -21.74 8.50 -22.56
CA PRO A 109 -22.29 8.98 -21.29
C PRO A 109 -23.43 8.12 -20.72
N TRP A 110 -24.18 7.40 -21.57
CA TRP A 110 -25.23 6.47 -21.13
C TRP A 110 -24.69 5.17 -20.51
N ARG A 111 -23.40 4.85 -20.67
CA ARG A 111 -22.72 3.69 -20.04
C ARG A 111 -22.10 4.01 -18.66
N VAL A 112 -22.44 5.17 -18.11
CA VAL A 112 -21.94 5.66 -16.83
C VAL A 112 -23.08 5.65 -15.81
N PRO A 113 -22.83 5.27 -14.54
CA PRO A 113 -23.85 5.31 -13.48
C PRO A 113 -24.58 6.66 -13.43
N ALA A 114 -25.87 6.64 -13.10
CA ALA A 114 -26.74 7.81 -13.24
C ALA A 114 -26.19 9.09 -12.56
N GLY A 115 -25.60 8.97 -11.37
CA GLY A 115 -25.00 10.11 -10.64
C GLY A 115 -23.78 10.75 -11.31
N LEU A 116 -23.10 10.02 -12.21
CA LEU A 116 -21.90 10.48 -12.92
C LEU A 116 -22.21 10.99 -14.34
N ARG A 117 -23.47 10.88 -14.80
CA ARG A 117 -23.89 11.34 -16.14
C ARG A 117 -23.69 12.84 -16.31
N PHE A 118 -24.07 13.63 -15.30
CA PHE A 118 -23.90 15.08 -15.33
C PHE A 118 -22.42 15.48 -15.43
N VAL A 119 -21.56 14.85 -14.63
CA VAL A 119 -20.10 15.05 -14.68
C VAL A 119 -19.54 14.67 -16.05
N CYS A 120 -19.99 13.56 -16.62
CA CYS A 120 -19.60 13.13 -17.95
C CYS A 120 -20.02 14.15 -19.03
N LEU A 121 -21.25 14.69 -18.96
CA LEU A 121 -21.72 15.73 -19.87
C LEU A 121 -20.92 17.03 -19.73
N LEU A 122 -20.58 17.45 -18.51
CA LEU A 122 -19.72 18.61 -18.28
C LEU A 122 -18.33 18.43 -18.90
N ILE A 123 -17.71 17.27 -18.72
CA ILE A 123 -16.42 16.95 -19.34
C ILE A 123 -16.53 17.04 -20.85
N TRP A 124 -17.54 16.42 -21.46
CA TRP A 124 -17.79 16.51 -22.90
C TRP A 124 -18.00 17.96 -23.36
N GLY A 125 -18.80 18.74 -22.64
CA GLY A 125 -19.04 20.16 -22.95
C GLY A 125 -17.78 21.00 -22.89
N LEU A 126 -16.92 20.80 -21.87
CA LEU A 126 -15.62 21.46 -21.77
C LEU A 126 -14.70 21.04 -22.93
N THR A 127 -14.71 19.75 -23.28
CA THR A 127 -13.84 19.24 -24.34
C THR A 127 -14.27 19.75 -25.73
N ILE A 128 -15.59 19.83 -25.99
CA ILE A 128 -16.13 20.42 -27.22
C ILE A 128 -15.82 21.92 -27.27
N THR A 129 -16.04 22.66 -26.18
CA THR A 129 -15.72 24.09 -26.11
C THR A 129 -14.25 24.34 -26.40
N LEU A 130 -13.34 23.57 -25.77
CA LEU A 130 -11.91 23.65 -26.02
C LEU A 130 -11.56 23.33 -27.48
N ALA A 131 -12.16 22.27 -28.05
CA ALA A 131 -11.95 21.92 -29.46
C ALA A 131 -12.43 23.03 -30.41
N CYS A 132 -13.58 23.65 -30.14
CA CYS A 132 -14.10 24.79 -30.90
C CYS A 132 -13.17 26.00 -30.80
N LEU A 133 -12.66 26.31 -29.62
CA LEU A 133 -11.70 27.41 -29.42
C LEU A 133 -10.37 27.15 -30.16
N ILE A 134 -9.91 25.91 -30.26
CA ILE A 134 -8.70 25.57 -31.03
C ILE A 134 -8.98 25.66 -32.54
N ALA A 135 -10.13 25.18 -32.99
CA ALA A 135 -10.48 25.16 -34.41
C ALA A 135 -10.82 26.54 -34.99
N PHE A 136 -11.46 27.40 -34.18
CA PHE A 136 -12.05 28.69 -34.59
C PHE A 136 -11.58 29.90 -33.76
N GLY A 137 -10.65 29.71 -32.83
CA GLY A 137 -10.17 30.80 -31.98
C GLY A 137 -9.03 31.61 -32.62
N PRO A 138 -8.76 32.81 -32.08
CA PRO A 138 -7.77 33.76 -32.58
C PRO A 138 -6.31 33.32 -32.40
N LEU A 139 -6.06 32.07 -31.97
CA LEU A 139 -4.73 31.48 -31.81
C LEU A 139 -4.17 30.92 -33.13
N ARG A 140 -4.89 31.12 -34.24
CA ARG A 140 -4.60 30.56 -35.56
C ARG A 140 -4.21 31.62 -36.60
N ASP A 141 -4.14 32.88 -36.17
CA ASP A 141 -3.58 34.04 -36.91
C ASP A 141 -2.25 34.46 -36.26
#